data_AF-A0A4R1YY59-F1
#
_entry.id   AF-A0A4R1YY59-F1
#
_cell.length_a   1.000
_cell.length_b   1.000
_cell.length_c   1.000
_cell.angle_alpha   90.00
_cell.angle_beta   90.00
_cell.angle_gamma   90.00
#
_symmetry.space_group_name_H-M   'P 1'
#
loop_
_entity.id
_entity.type
_entity.pdbx_description
1 polymer ?
#
loop_
_entity_poly.entity_id
_entity_poly.type
_entity_poly.pdbx_seq_one_letter_code
_entity_poly.pdbx_strand_id
1 'polypeptide(L)'
;MTGRLAREARLILLAAGFLTRLPVPPDPAFTPQRMAWATRWFPLVGLGIGAVVALVFWGAALVLPVWVAAGLALAAGVRLTGALHEDGLADVADGLGGGQSREHALEIMRDSRIGSYGTVALVLVLLLKAGALAHLGGAAVAALIAAHGLSRVFVVLTMLRLPYARPEGKAGFASLAEIGPGGLWIVLGTGAVAALGLAVAAGPGAALSALAAAAGVTLWIGAMLRRRLGGYTGDGLGAVQQLTEVAILLGVLAWV
;
A
#
# COMPACT_ATOMS: atom_id res chain seq x y z
N MET A 1 20.77 15.50 21.35
CA MET A 1 20.44 14.33 20.50
C MET A 1 19.03 13.75 20.73
N THR A 2 18.44 13.93 21.91
CA THR A 2 17.10 13.40 22.29
C THR A 2 15.92 13.94 21.48
N GLY A 3 15.97 15.20 21.01
CA GLY A 3 14.85 15.83 20.28
C GLY A 3 14.60 15.27 18.87
N ARG A 4 15.64 14.80 18.16
CA ARG A 4 15.49 14.26 16.79
C ARG A 4 14.84 12.89 16.79
N LEU A 5 15.28 11.99 17.68
CA LEU A 5 14.72 10.65 17.81
C LEU A 5 13.26 10.70 18.27
N ALA A 6 12.94 11.54 19.26
CA ALA A 6 11.56 11.74 19.71
C ALA A 6 10.65 12.25 18.58
N ARG A 7 11.17 13.13 17.71
CA ARG A 7 10.42 13.62 16.54
C ARG A 7 10.16 12.50 15.53
N GLU A 8 11.16 11.71 15.17
CA GLU A 8 10.97 10.59 14.23
C GLU A 8 10.01 9.53 14.80
N ALA A 9 10.11 9.20 16.09
CA ALA A 9 9.19 8.29 16.76
C ALA A 9 7.74 8.78 16.66
N ARG A 10 7.48 10.08 16.88
CA ARG A 10 6.14 10.67 16.71
C ARG A 10 5.65 10.58 15.26
N LEU A 11 6.54 10.74 14.27
CA LEU A 11 6.17 10.60 12.86
C LEU A 11 5.85 9.15 12.48
N ILE A 12 6.57 8.17 13.04
CA ILE A 12 6.25 6.75 12.87
C ILE A 12 4.89 6.44 13.50
N LEU A 13 4.62 6.94 14.70
CA LEU A 13 3.31 6.79 15.35
C LEU A 13 2.21 7.45 14.51
N LEU A 14 2.44 8.65 13.98
CA LEU A 14 1.48 9.32 13.11
C LEU A 14 1.19 8.51 11.83
N ALA A 15 2.22 7.93 11.21
CA ALA A 15 2.07 7.02 10.08
C ALA A 15 1.32 5.74 10.47
N ALA A 16 1.60 5.16 11.63
CA ALA A 16 0.92 3.96 12.14
C ALA A 16 -0.56 4.23 12.43
N GLY A 17 -0.89 5.36 13.06
CA GLY A 17 -2.27 5.77 13.33
C GLY A 17 -3.06 6.13 12.06
N PHE A 18 -2.36 6.54 10.99
CA PHE A 18 -2.98 6.75 9.68
C PHE A 18 -3.24 5.44 8.94
N LEU A 19 -2.25 4.52 8.91
CA LEU A 19 -2.31 3.30 8.12
C LEU A 19 -2.98 2.11 8.84
N THR A 20 -3.23 2.23 10.14
CA THR A 20 -3.79 1.15 10.97
C THR A 20 -4.90 1.66 11.89
N ARG A 21 -5.67 0.72 12.44
CA ARG A 21 -6.67 0.94 13.48
C ARG A 21 -6.12 0.69 14.89
N LEU A 22 -4.80 0.58 15.04
CA LEU A 22 -4.17 0.46 16.35
C LEU A 22 -4.35 1.76 17.13
N PRO A 23 -4.62 1.69 18.45
CA PRO A 23 -4.69 2.88 19.27
C PRO A 23 -3.29 3.49 19.36
N VAL A 24 -3.13 4.68 18.77
CA VAL A 24 -1.90 5.47 18.84
C VAL A 24 -2.18 6.75 19.63
N PRO A 25 -1.29 7.16 20.55
CA PRO A 25 -1.43 8.43 21.26
C PRO A 25 -1.59 9.60 20.27
N PRO A 26 -2.55 10.51 20.47
CA PRO A 26 -2.72 11.66 19.58
C PRO A 26 -1.46 12.52 19.59
N ASP A 27 -1.07 13.03 18.41
CA ASP A 27 0.05 13.96 18.31
C ASP A 27 -0.43 15.38 18.67
N PRO A 28 -0.01 15.95 19.82
CA PRO A 28 -0.50 17.26 20.26
C PRO A 28 -0.07 18.41 19.35
N ALA A 29 0.88 18.18 18.44
CA ALA A 29 1.32 19.18 17.48
C ALA A 29 1.02 18.75 16.03
N PHE A 30 -0.05 18.00 15.82
CA PHE A 30 -0.48 17.57 14.47
C PHE A 30 -0.67 18.76 13.52
N THR A 31 -0.09 18.65 12.32
CA THR A 31 -0.34 19.55 11.19
C THR A 31 -0.33 18.74 9.88
N PRO A 32 -0.96 19.24 8.80
CA PRO A 32 -0.87 18.61 7.48
C PRO A 32 0.58 18.39 7.02
N GLN A 33 1.48 19.33 7.30
CA GLN A 33 2.90 19.23 6.97
C GLN A 33 3.59 18.10 7.74
N ARG A 34 3.22 17.88 9.01
CA ARG A 34 3.76 16.75 9.79
C ARG A 34 3.24 15.41 9.29
N MET A 35 1.99 15.35 8.83
CA MET A 35 1.50 14.17 8.11
C MET A 35 2.28 13.93 6.82
N ALA A 36 2.56 14.99 6.04
CA ALA A 36 3.42 14.89 4.86
C ALA A 36 4.80 14.32 5.21
N TRP A 37 5.42 14.77 6.31
CA TRP A 37 6.69 14.19 6.79
C TRP A 37 6.58 12.73 7.24
N ALA A 38 5.44 12.33 7.80
CA ALA A 38 5.22 10.96 8.25
C ALA A 38 5.14 9.96 7.09
N THR A 39 4.80 10.40 5.87
CA THR A 39 4.72 9.53 4.69
C THR A 39 6.03 8.79 4.39
N ARG A 40 7.19 9.35 4.75
CA ARG A 40 8.49 8.67 4.60
C ARG A 40 8.61 7.37 5.41
N TRP A 41 7.78 7.23 6.45
CA TRP A 41 7.73 6.06 7.31
C TRP A 41 6.62 5.07 6.90
N PHE A 42 5.84 5.35 5.86
CA PHE A 42 4.82 4.43 5.37
C PHE A 42 5.39 3.06 4.98
N PRO A 43 6.54 2.95 4.27
CA PRO A 43 7.14 1.64 4.00
C PRO A 43 7.48 0.87 5.28
N LEU A 44 8.00 1.54 6.31
CA LEU A 44 8.39 0.90 7.57
C LEU A 44 7.16 0.37 8.31
N VAL A 45 6.11 1.19 8.42
CA VAL A 45 4.82 0.75 8.98
C VAL A 45 4.23 -0.38 8.14
N GLY A 46 4.40 -0.33 6.81
CA GLY A 46 4.08 -1.41 5.89
C GLY A 46 4.74 -2.73 6.24
N LEU A 47 6.06 -2.73 6.48
CA LEU A 47 6.76 -3.93 6.93
C LEU A 47 6.21 -4.47 8.25
N GLY A 48 5.85 -3.59 9.19
CA GLY A 48 5.20 -3.98 10.44
C GLY A 48 3.83 -4.64 10.22
N ILE A 49 2.99 -4.05 9.36
CA ILE A 49 1.69 -4.64 8.96
C ILE A 49 1.92 -6.01 8.31
N GLY A 50 2.87 -6.09 7.36
CA GLY A 50 3.22 -7.33 6.68
C GLY A 50 3.73 -8.41 7.61
N ALA A 51 4.50 -8.06 8.65
CA ALA A 51 4.96 -9.00 9.67
C ALA A 51 3.80 -9.58 10.49
N VAL A 52 2.82 -8.75 10.88
CA VAL A 52 1.61 -9.23 11.57
C VAL A 52 0.80 -10.15 10.65
N VAL A 53 0.55 -9.74 9.41
CA VAL A 53 -0.20 -10.54 8.44
C VAL A 53 0.50 -11.87 8.15
N ALA A 54 1.83 -11.85 7.97
CA ALA A 54 2.63 -13.05 7.76
C ALA A 54 2.67 -13.96 8.98
N LEU A 55 2.65 -13.42 10.20
CA LEU A 55 2.55 -14.20 11.43
C LEU A 55 1.20 -14.92 11.52
N VAL A 56 0.09 -14.25 11.17
CA VAL A 56 -1.24 -14.88 11.09
C VAL A 56 -1.24 -15.99 10.03
N PHE A 57 -0.70 -15.72 8.83
CA PHE A 57 -0.59 -16.72 7.77
C PHE A 57 0.19 -17.94 8.24
N TRP A 58 1.41 -17.73 8.76
CA TRP A 58 2.30 -18.80 9.20
C TRP A 58 1.66 -19.62 10.31
N GLY A 59 1.16 -18.97 11.37
CA GLY A 59 0.51 -19.66 12.49
C GLY A 59 -0.73 -20.46 12.08
N ALA A 60 -1.57 -19.90 11.20
CA ALA A 60 -2.74 -20.60 10.68
C ALA A 60 -2.35 -21.79 9.80
N ALA A 61 -1.34 -21.65 8.95
CA ALA A 61 -0.87 -22.70 8.04
C ALA A 61 -0.27 -23.91 8.76
N LEU A 62 0.12 -23.78 10.03
CA LEU A 62 0.58 -24.92 10.85
C LEU A 62 -0.53 -25.92 11.16
N VAL A 63 -1.79 -25.49 11.17
CA VAL A 63 -2.92 -26.31 11.66
C VAL A 63 -4.14 -26.29 10.73
N LEU A 64 -4.17 -25.43 9.72
CA LEU A 64 -5.28 -25.29 8.76
C LEU A 64 -4.78 -25.44 7.31
N PRO A 65 -5.68 -25.80 6.36
CA PRO A 65 -5.37 -25.76 4.94
C PRO A 65 -4.90 -24.37 4.50
N VAL A 66 -3.93 -24.33 3.59
CA VAL A 66 -3.26 -23.08 3.17
C VAL A 66 -4.22 -22.00 2.65
N TRP A 67 -5.31 -22.38 1.99
CA TRP A 67 -6.35 -21.44 1.53
C TRP A 67 -7.08 -20.76 2.68
N VAL A 68 -7.33 -21.49 3.78
CA VAL A 68 -7.94 -20.92 4.99
C VAL A 68 -6.94 -19.99 5.68
N ALA A 69 -5.66 -20.39 5.75
CA ALA A 69 -4.60 -19.54 6.29
C ALA A 69 -4.42 -18.24 5.50
N ALA A 70 -4.47 -18.30 4.16
CA ALA A 70 -4.44 -17.14 3.29
C ALA A 70 -5.63 -16.20 3.54
N GLY A 71 -6.86 -16.75 3.63
CA GLY A 71 -8.06 -15.98 3.95
C GLY A 71 -7.98 -15.28 5.31
N LEU A 72 -7.51 -15.98 6.35
CA LEU A 72 -7.31 -15.42 7.69
C LEU A 72 -6.25 -14.31 7.70
N ALA A 73 -5.15 -14.48 6.97
CA ALA A 73 -4.11 -13.47 6.83
C ALA A 73 -4.64 -12.20 6.16
N LEU A 74 -5.37 -12.32 5.05
CA LEU A 74 -5.99 -11.18 4.37
C LEU A 74 -7.03 -10.49 5.26
N ALA A 75 -7.88 -11.25 5.96
CA ALA A 75 -8.85 -10.70 6.90
C ALA A 75 -8.16 -9.95 8.06
N ALA A 76 -7.04 -10.47 8.58
CA ALA A 76 -6.24 -9.78 9.59
C ALA A 76 -5.66 -8.47 9.06
N GLY A 77 -5.15 -8.46 7.83
CA GLY A 77 -4.68 -7.25 7.15
C GLY A 77 -5.77 -6.19 7.03
N VAL A 78 -6.93 -6.56 6.48
CA VAL A 78 -8.10 -5.68 6.33
C VAL A 78 -8.57 -5.15 7.68
N ARG A 79 -8.64 -5.99 8.70
CA ARG A 79 -9.06 -5.61 10.06
C ARG A 79 -8.07 -4.64 10.72
N LEU A 80 -6.77 -4.85 10.51
CA LEU A 80 -5.70 -4.04 11.06
C LEU A 80 -5.62 -2.67 10.38
N THR A 81 -5.81 -2.60 9.07
CA THR A 81 -5.78 -1.34 8.30
C THR A 81 -7.13 -0.61 8.31
N GLY A 82 -8.21 -1.31 8.65
CA GLY A 82 -9.57 -0.77 8.56
C GLY A 82 -10.06 -0.64 7.12
N ALA A 83 -9.61 -1.52 6.22
CA ALA A 83 -9.93 -1.52 4.80
C ALA A 83 -9.52 -0.23 4.04
N LEU A 84 -8.60 0.56 4.57
CA LEU A 84 -8.25 1.89 4.05
C LEU A 84 -7.90 1.90 2.54
N HIS A 85 -7.09 0.95 2.09
CA HIS A 85 -6.64 0.94 0.70
C HIS A 85 -7.57 0.12 -0.19
N GLU A 86 -8.27 -0.86 0.39
CA GLU A 86 -9.34 -1.62 -0.26
C GLU A 86 -10.48 -0.68 -0.67
N ASP A 87 -10.91 0.20 0.23
CA ASP A 87 -11.89 1.27 -0.03
C ASP A 87 -11.43 2.16 -1.19
N GLY A 88 -10.17 2.63 -1.15
CA GLY A 88 -9.61 3.44 -2.22
C GLY A 88 -9.54 2.71 -3.58
N LEU A 89 -9.30 1.40 -3.60
CA LEU A 89 -9.37 0.60 -4.82
C LEU A 89 -10.81 0.52 -5.35
N ALA A 90 -11.78 0.29 -4.47
CA ALA A 90 -13.19 0.21 -4.84
C ALA A 90 -13.69 1.53 -5.44
N ASP A 91 -13.40 2.66 -4.76
CA ASP A 91 -13.75 4.00 -5.23
C ASP A 91 -13.15 4.30 -6.60
N VAL A 92 -11.87 3.99 -6.81
CA VAL A 92 -11.21 4.21 -8.10
C VAL A 92 -11.83 3.34 -9.19
N ALA A 93 -12.17 2.09 -8.89
CA ALA A 93 -12.80 1.21 -9.86
C ALA A 93 -14.21 1.68 -10.23
N ASP A 94 -15.03 2.10 -9.26
CA ASP A 94 -16.36 2.65 -9.51
C ASP A 94 -16.30 4.00 -10.23
N GLY A 95 -15.43 4.91 -9.78
CA GLY A 95 -15.25 6.22 -10.38
C GLY A 95 -14.77 6.15 -11.82
N LEU A 96 -13.73 5.35 -12.09
CA LEU A 96 -13.15 5.25 -13.43
C LEU A 96 -13.92 4.30 -14.35
N GLY A 97 -14.67 3.34 -13.79
CA GLY A 97 -15.53 2.43 -14.54
C GLY A 97 -16.89 3.05 -14.91
N GLY A 98 -17.52 3.78 -13.98
CA GLY A 98 -18.83 4.41 -14.17
C GLY A 98 -18.79 5.86 -14.66
N GLY A 99 -17.72 6.61 -14.36
CA GLY A 99 -17.60 8.03 -14.69
C GLY A 99 -17.04 8.30 -16.09
N GLN A 100 -17.83 8.95 -16.95
CA GLN A 100 -17.40 9.31 -18.32
C GLN A 100 -16.54 10.59 -18.40
N SER A 101 -16.71 11.51 -17.45
CA SER A 101 -15.88 12.71 -17.29
C SER A 101 -15.07 12.65 -15.99
N ARG A 102 -14.08 13.53 -15.85
CA ARG A 102 -13.29 13.67 -14.62
C ARG A 102 -14.19 14.03 -13.43
N GLU A 103 -15.10 14.96 -13.64
CA GLU A 103 -15.98 15.49 -12.60
C GLU A 103 -16.92 14.39 -12.10
N HIS A 104 -17.53 13.64 -13.02
CA HIS A 104 -18.41 12.53 -12.68
C HIS A 104 -17.66 11.38 -12.00
N ALA A 105 -16.45 11.03 -12.45
CA ALA A 105 -15.62 10.04 -11.77
C ALA A 105 -15.29 10.45 -10.33
N LEU A 106 -14.91 11.72 -10.11
CA LEU A 106 -14.63 12.25 -8.77
C LEU A 106 -15.88 12.38 -7.89
N GLU A 107 -17.06 12.54 -8.48
CA GLU A 107 -18.34 12.52 -7.78
C GLU A 107 -18.65 11.11 -7.27
N ILE A 108 -18.54 10.10 -8.14
CA ILE A 108 -18.74 8.68 -7.77
C ILE A 108 -17.77 8.29 -6.66
N MET A 109 -16.49 8.65 -6.74
CA MET A 109 -15.48 8.36 -5.71
C MET A 109 -15.73 9.05 -4.36
N ARG A 110 -16.70 9.96 -4.25
CA ARG A 110 -17.10 10.58 -2.97
C ARG A 110 -18.35 9.96 -2.39
N ASP A 111 -19.06 9.16 -3.19
CA ASP A 111 -20.23 8.41 -2.73
C ASP A 111 -19.74 7.25 -1.89
N SER A 112 -20.29 7.09 -0.69
CA SER A 112 -19.92 5.98 0.21
C SER A 112 -20.52 4.64 -0.19
N ARG A 113 -21.40 4.61 -1.20
CA ARG A 113 -22.01 3.38 -1.72
C ARG A 113 -21.05 2.70 -2.68
N ILE A 114 -20.75 1.43 -2.41
CA ILE A 114 -19.99 0.60 -3.34
C ILE A 114 -20.82 0.25 -4.58
N GLY A 115 -20.22 0.36 -5.76
CA GLY A 115 -20.77 -0.05 -7.04
C GLY A 115 -20.29 -1.42 -7.51
N SER A 116 -20.74 -1.82 -8.70
CA SER A 116 -20.38 -3.12 -9.28
C SER A 116 -18.90 -3.20 -9.66
N TYR A 117 -18.30 -2.10 -10.12
CA TYR A 117 -16.88 -2.12 -10.51
C TYR A 117 -15.98 -2.24 -9.28
N GLY A 118 -16.29 -1.52 -8.21
CA GLY A 118 -15.58 -1.63 -6.93
C GLY A 118 -15.70 -3.02 -6.34
N THR A 119 -16.91 -3.58 -6.34
CA THR A 119 -17.15 -4.96 -5.87
C THR A 119 -16.32 -5.98 -6.64
N VAL A 120 -16.36 -5.93 -7.98
CA VAL A 120 -15.59 -6.86 -8.82
C VAL A 120 -14.08 -6.66 -8.61
N ALA A 121 -13.59 -5.43 -8.52
CA ALA A 121 -12.19 -5.14 -8.29
C ALA A 121 -11.70 -5.72 -6.95
N LEU A 122 -12.46 -5.54 -5.87
CA LEU A 122 -12.14 -6.10 -4.55
C LEU A 122 -12.10 -7.63 -4.58
N VAL A 123 -13.11 -8.26 -5.18
CA VAL A 123 -13.17 -9.73 -5.30
C VAL A 123 -11.96 -10.25 -6.07
N LEU A 124 -11.64 -9.67 -7.22
CA LEU A 124 -10.50 -10.10 -8.04
C LEU A 124 -9.18 -9.90 -7.31
N VAL A 125 -8.97 -8.76 -6.65
CA VAL A 125 -7.72 -8.49 -5.92
C VAL A 125 -7.56 -9.44 -4.73
N LEU A 126 -8.59 -9.65 -3.92
CA LEU A 126 -8.51 -10.56 -2.78
C LEU A 126 -8.32 -12.02 -3.22
N LEU A 127 -8.99 -12.45 -4.29
CA LEU A 127 -8.81 -13.78 -4.86
C LEU A 127 -7.39 -14.00 -5.41
N LEU A 128 -6.83 -13.01 -6.12
CA LEU A 128 -5.46 -13.10 -6.63
C LEU A 128 -4.44 -13.16 -5.48
N LYS A 129 -4.61 -12.37 -4.42
CA LYS A 129 -3.75 -12.45 -3.24
C LYS A 129 -3.86 -13.82 -2.57
N ALA A 130 -5.08 -14.30 -2.32
CA ALA A 130 -5.29 -15.59 -1.68
C ALA A 130 -4.71 -16.74 -2.52
N GLY A 131 -4.94 -16.71 -3.84
CA GLY A 131 -4.40 -17.68 -4.78
C GLY A 131 -2.88 -17.66 -4.85
N ALA A 132 -2.27 -16.49 -4.82
CA ALA A 132 -0.82 -16.39 -4.76
C ALA A 132 -0.26 -17.00 -3.47
N LEU A 133 -0.82 -16.61 -2.32
CA LEU A 133 -0.37 -17.12 -1.02
C LEU A 133 -0.55 -18.63 -0.88
N ALA A 134 -1.60 -19.20 -1.49
CA ALA A 134 -1.83 -20.64 -1.50
C ALA A 134 -0.74 -21.43 -2.23
N HIS A 135 0.03 -20.80 -3.13
CA HIS A 135 1.02 -21.47 -3.99
C HIS A 135 2.47 -21.04 -3.75
N LEU A 136 2.72 -19.99 -2.96
CA LEU A 136 4.06 -19.47 -2.70
C LEU A 136 4.94 -20.36 -1.79
N GLY A 137 4.36 -21.39 -1.15
CA GLY A 137 5.09 -22.29 -0.26
C GLY A 137 5.91 -21.55 0.80
N GLY A 138 7.20 -21.90 0.93
CA GLY A 138 8.10 -21.27 1.90
C GLY A 138 8.36 -19.78 1.67
N ALA A 139 8.13 -19.26 0.46
CA ALA A 139 8.33 -17.85 0.15
C ALA A 139 7.19 -16.95 0.66
N ALA A 140 6.02 -17.51 1.03
CA ALA A 140 4.81 -16.75 1.34
C ALA A 140 5.01 -15.72 2.46
N VAL A 141 5.74 -16.07 3.53
CA VAL A 141 6.01 -15.19 4.67
C VAL A 141 6.83 -13.97 4.25
N ALA A 142 7.94 -14.19 3.54
CA ALA A 142 8.79 -13.10 3.07
C ALA A 142 8.08 -12.25 2.01
N ALA A 143 7.31 -12.88 1.12
CA ALA A 143 6.51 -12.21 0.11
C ALA A 143 5.44 -11.31 0.73
N LEU A 144 4.74 -11.73 1.78
CA LEU A 144 3.77 -10.90 2.51
C LEU A 144 4.44 -9.66 3.12
N ILE A 145 5.54 -9.86 3.86
CA ILE A 145 6.26 -8.75 4.49
C ILE A 145 6.73 -7.75 3.43
N ALA A 146 7.35 -8.25 2.36
CA ALA A 146 7.83 -7.42 1.26
C ALA A 146 6.69 -6.72 0.52
N ALA A 147 5.58 -7.41 0.23
CA ALA A 147 4.44 -6.84 -0.48
C ALA A 147 3.81 -5.67 0.28
N HIS A 148 3.63 -5.79 1.59
CA HIS A 148 3.12 -4.70 2.41
C HIS A 148 4.11 -3.52 2.50
N GLY A 149 5.41 -3.77 2.67
CA GLY A 149 6.42 -2.69 2.73
C GLY A 149 6.64 -1.98 1.40
N LEU A 150 6.91 -2.74 0.33
CA LEU A 150 7.23 -2.22 -1.00
C LEU A 150 6.04 -1.55 -1.67
N SER A 151 4.80 -2.04 -1.52
CA SER A 151 3.62 -1.34 -2.07
C SER A 151 3.53 0.10 -1.57
N ARG A 152 3.90 0.35 -0.31
CA ARG A 152 3.93 1.69 0.29
C ARG A 152 5.13 2.53 -0.16
N VAL A 153 6.22 1.92 -0.61
CA VAL A 153 7.28 2.62 -1.37
C VAL A 153 6.69 3.17 -2.66
N PHE A 154 5.99 2.34 -3.44
CA PHE A 154 5.38 2.76 -4.71
C PHE A 154 4.26 3.81 -4.54
N VAL A 155 3.52 3.76 -3.43
CA VAL A 155 2.59 4.83 -3.01
C VAL A 155 3.33 6.17 -2.88
N VAL A 156 4.42 6.21 -2.11
CA VAL A 156 5.19 7.45 -1.92
C VAL A 156 5.79 7.91 -3.26
N LEU A 157 6.37 7.00 -4.06
CA LEU A 157 6.89 7.36 -5.38
C LEU A 157 5.81 7.93 -6.31
N THR A 158 4.55 7.47 -6.17
CA THR A 158 3.42 8.02 -6.92
C THR A 158 3.08 9.45 -6.47
N MET A 159 3.07 9.72 -5.17
CA MET A 159 2.89 11.08 -4.62
C MET A 159 3.96 12.05 -5.14
N LEU A 160 5.20 11.58 -5.27
CA LEU A 160 6.32 12.39 -5.76
C LEU A 160 6.26 12.68 -7.26
N ARG A 161 5.59 11.81 -8.03
CA ARG A 161 5.57 11.88 -9.50
C ARG A 161 4.33 12.58 -10.05
N LEU A 162 3.19 12.43 -9.38
CA LEU A 162 1.91 12.92 -9.87
C LEU A 162 1.47 14.15 -9.09
N PRO A 163 0.83 15.14 -9.74
CA PRO A 163 0.18 16.22 -9.02
C PRO A 163 -1.04 15.69 -8.24
N TYR A 164 -1.45 16.41 -7.19
CA TYR A 164 -2.69 16.10 -6.48
C TYR A 164 -3.90 16.55 -7.31
N ALA A 165 -4.93 15.69 -7.42
CA ALA A 165 -6.04 15.88 -8.36
C ALA A 165 -7.22 16.72 -7.83
N ARG A 166 -7.32 16.99 -6.52
CA ARG A 166 -8.44 17.73 -5.92
C ARG A 166 -8.11 19.24 -5.82
N PRO A 167 -9.12 20.14 -5.90
CA PRO A 167 -8.92 21.60 -5.97
C PRO A 167 -8.17 22.19 -4.77
N GLU A 168 -7.58 23.38 -5.00
CA GLU A 168 -6.82 24.15 -4.02
C GLU A 168 -7.57 24.33 -2.69
N GLY A 169 -6.91 24.02 -1.56
CA GLY A 169 -7.47 24.16 -0.21
C GLY A 169 -7.62 22.85 0.57
N LYS A 170 -7.58 21.68 -0.09
CA LYS A 170 -7.37 20.38 0.58
C LYS A 170 -5.91 19.98 0.42
N ALA A 171 -5.17 19.96 1.53
CA ALA A 171 -3.78 19.51 1.50
C ALA A 171 -3.71 18.06 0.98
N GLY A 172 -3.04 17.86 -0.15
CA GLY A 172 -2.64 16.53 -0.61
C GLY A 172 -1.66 15.89 0.38
N PHE A 173 -1.35 14.61 0.15
CA PHE A 173 -0.24 13.98 0.87
C PHE A 173 1.09 14.42 0.25
N ALA A 174 2.10 14.66 1.09
CA ALA A 174 3.52 14.77 0.76
C ALA A 174 3.95 14.96 -0.73
N SER A 175 4.47 16.14 -1.03
CA SER A 175 5.32 16.44 -2.17
C SER A 175 6.80 16.16 -1.86
N LEU A 176 7.65 16.11 -2.91
CA LEU A 176 9.11 16.00 -2.75
C LEU A 176 9.69 17.12 -1.88
N ALA A 177 9.11 18.32 -2.00
CA ALA A 177 9.49 19.48 -1.20
C ALA A 177 9.23 19.28 0.30
N GLU A 178 8.23 18.47 0.66
CA GLU A 178 7.88 18.22 2.05
C GLU A 178 8.73 17.12 2.69
N ILE A 179 8.96 15.99 2.00
CA ILE A 179 9.74 14.87 2.58
C ILE A 179 11.26 15.09 2.52
N GLY A 180 11.73 15.86 1.54
CA GLY A 180 13.15 16.14 1.28
C GLY A 180 14.00 14.91 0.92
N PRO A 181 15.29 15.12 0.56
CA PRO A 181 16.19 14.03 0.16
C PRO A 181 16.38 12.98 1.25
N GLY A 182 16.49 13.40 2.51
CA GLY A 182 16.62 12.49 3.65
C GLY A 182 15.39 11.58 3.83
N GLY A 183 14.19 12.10 3.56
CA GLY A 183 12.97 11.30 3.58
C GLY A 183 12.94 10.28 2.45
N LEU A 184 13.37 10.67 1.25
CA LEU A 184 13.48 9.74 0.12
C LEU A 184 14.46 8.59 0.42
N TRP A 185 15.61 8.87 1.05
CA TRP A 185 16.54 7.83 1.47
C TRP A 185 15.95 6.85 2.49
N ILE A 186 15.10 7.32 3.42
CA ILE A 186 14.39 6.44 4.35
C ILE A 186 13.43 5.52 3.60
N VAL A 187 12.68 6.07 2.64
CA VAL A 187 11.72 5.30 1.82
C VAL A 187 12.45 4.24 0.99
N LEU A 188 13.47 4.64 0.22
CA LEU A 188 14.23 3.74 -0.64
C LEU A 188 15.06 2.74 0.17
N GLY A 189 15.66 3.17 1.28
CA GLY A 189 16.43 2.30 2.17
C GLY A 189 15.55 1.22 2.80
N THR A 190 14.36 1.59 3.27
CA THR A 190 13.38 0.62 3.79
C THR A 190 12.92 -0.34 2.70
N GLY A 191 12.67 0.16 1.48
CA GLY A 191 12.36 -0.67 0.32
C GLY A 191 13.49 -1.64 -0.04
N ALA A 192 14.74 -1.18 -0.01
CA ALA A 192 15.91 -2.01 -0.28
C ALA A 192 16.05 -3.13 0.75
N VAL A 193 15.82 -2.85 2.04
CA VAL A 193 15.80 -3.88 3.09
C VAL A 193 14.70 -4.92 2.82
N ALA A 194 13.50 -4.49 2.44
CA ALA A 194 12.40 -5.38 2.09
C ALA A 194 12.74 -6.28 0.89
N ALA A 195 13.28 -5.69 -0.17
CA ALA A 195 13.68 -6.40 -1.38
C ALA A 195 14.84 -7.37 -1.13
N LEU A 196 15.80 -6.98 -0.28
CA LEU A 196 16.91 -7.85 0.13
C LEU A 196 16.41 -9.03 0.96
N GLY A 197 15.51 -8.79 1.93
CA GLY A 197 14.88 -9.86 2.70
C GLY A 197 14.14 -10.87 1.82
N LEU A 198 13.41 -10.37 0.82
CA LEU A 198 12.77 -11.20 -0.20
C LEU A 198 13.79 -11.98 -1.04
N ALA A 199 14.87 -11.33 -1.48
CA ALA A 199 15.92 -11.96 -2.27
C ALA A 199 16.64 -13.08 -1.52
N VAL A 200 16.85 -12.92 -0.21
CA VAL A 200 17.43 -13.96 0.65
C VAL A 200 16.47 -15.15 0.81
N ALA A 201 15.18 -14.89 0.97
CA ALA A 201 14.18 -15.93 1.24
C ALA A 201 13.69 -16.69 0.00
N ALA A 202 13.57 -16.01 -1.15
CA ALA A 202 12.97 -16.54 -2.38
C ALA A 202 13.92 -16.47 -3.60
N GLY A 203 15.14 -15.98 -3.41
CA GLY A 203 16.13 -15.80 -4.47
C GLY A 203 16.08 -14.40 -5.11
N PRO A 204 17.21 -13.91 -5.65
CA PRO A 204 17.29 -12.56 -6.23
C PRO A 204 16.38 -12.38 -7.46
N GLY A 205 16.16 -13.45 -8.24
CA GLY A 205 15.25 -13.39 -9.39
C GLY A 205 13.79 -13.16 -8.99
N ALA A 206 13.33 -13.75 -7.89
CA ALA A 206 11.98 -13.50 -7.35
C ALA A 206 11.82 -12.05 -6.90
N ALA A 207 12.83 -11.49 -6.22
CA ALA A 207 12.83 -10.09 -5.80
C ALA A 207 12.83 -9.13 -7.01
N LEU A 208 13.62 -9.41 -8.05
CA LEU A 208 13.63 -8.61 -9.27
C LEU A 208 12.30 -8.70 -10.03
N SER A 209 11.73 -9.90 -10.16
CA SER A 209 10.42 -10.12 -10.78
C SER A 209 9.32 -9.35 -10.05
N ALA A 210 9.29 -9.43 -8.71
CA ALA A 210 8.37 -8.68 -7.87
C ALA A 210 8.49 -7.16 -8.05
N LEU A 211 9.71 -6.62 -8.04
CA LEU A 211 9.96 -5.19 -8.24
C LEU A 211 9.57 -4.74 -9.65
N ALA A 212 9.85 -5.54 -10.68
CA ALA A 212 9.49 -5.25 -12.06
C ALA A 212 7.96 -5.23 -12.24
N ALA A 213 7.26 -6.23 -11.71
CA ALA A 213 5.79 -6.28 -11.73
C ALA A 213 5.17 -5.09 -10.99
N ALA A 214 5.67 -4.78 -9.79
CA ALA A 214 5.20 -3.65 -9.00
C ALA A 214 5.43 -2.30 -9.70
N ALA A 215 6.61 -2.11 -10.31
CA ALA A 215 6.91 -0.91 -11.08
C ALA A 215 5.99 -0.80 -12.30
N GLY A 216 5.81 -1.87 -13.07
CA GLY A 216 4.92 -1.91 -14.23
C GLY A 216 3.48 -1.53 -13.88
N VAL A 217 2.92 -2.14 -12.83
CA VAL A 217 1.57 -1.84 -12.37
C VAL A 217 1.45 -0.41 -11.84
N THR A 218 2.43 0.07 -11.07
CA THR A 218 2.46 1.46 -10.57
C THR A 218 2.47 2.47 -11.72
N LEU A 219 3.27 2.21 -12.75
CA LEU A 219 3.34 3.04 -13.95
C LEU A 219 2.00 3.09 -14.67
N TRP A 220 1.35 1.93 -14.81
CA TRP A 220 0.05 1.80 -15.46
C TRP A 220 -1.07 2.53 -14.72
N ILE A 221 -1.26 2.24 -13.42
CA ILE A 221 -2.29 2.92 -12.61
C ILE A 221 -2.00 4.42 -12.51
N GLY A 222 -0.73 4.81 -12.33
CA GLY A 222 -0.34 6.23 -12.27
C GLY A 222 -0.62 6.98 -13.57
N ALA A 223 -0.39 6.35 -14.73
CA ALA A 223 -0.77 6.92 -16.02
C ALA A 223 -2.28 7.05 -16.17
N MET A 224 -3.05 6.06 -15.69
CA MET A 224 -4.51 6.11 -15.71
C MET A 224 -5.05 7.24 -14.81
N LEU A 225 -4.57 7.35 -13.57
CA LEU A 225 -4.93 8.42 -12.63
C LEU A 225 -4.61 9.80 -13.21
N ARG A 226 -3.42 9.99 -13.79
CA ARG A 226 -3.06 11.24 -14.47
C ARG A 226 -4.01 11.57 -15.62
N ARG A 227 -4.33 10.60 -16.48
CA ARG A 227 -5.17 10.82 -17.66
C ARG A 227 -6.64 11.09 -17.31
N ARG A 228 -7.20 10.35 -16.34
CA ARG A 228 -8.64 10.39 -16.02
C ARG A 228 -8.99 11.40 -14.93
N LEU A 229 -8.10 11.59 -13.95
CA LEU A 229 -8.34 12.46 -12.79
C LEU A 229 -7.43 13.69 -12.76
N GLY A 230 -6.45 13.79 -13.68
CA GLY A 230 -5.47 14.87 -13.68
C GLY A 230 -4.34 14.71 -12.66
N GLY A 231 -4.29 13.61 -11.91
CA GLY A 231 -3.34 13.42 -10.80
C GLY A 231 -3.74 12.29 -9.86
N TYR A 232 -3.12 12.21 -8.69
CA TYR A 232 -3.48 11.24 -7.65
C TYR A 232 -4.53 11.81 -6.67
N THR A 233 -5.35 10.95 -6.08
CA THR A 233 -6.20 11.21 -4.90
C THR A 233 -5.78 10.29 -3.75
N GLY A 234 -6.35 10.43 -2.55
CA GLY A 234 -6.16 9.44 -1.48
C GLY A 234 -6.55 8.04 -1.92
N ASP A 235 -7.73 7.92 -2.52
CA ASP A 235 -8.31 6.68 -3.06
C ASP A 235 -7.43 6.09 -4.17
N GLY A 236 -6.91 6.95 -5.05
CA GLY A 236 -5.92 6.59 -6.08
C GLY A 236 -4.65 5.96 -5.51
N LEU A 237 -4.18 6.43 -4.35
CA LEU A 237 -3.05 5.82 -3.66
C LEU A 237 -3.43 4.49 -3.01
N GLY A 238 -4.67 4.33 -2.55
CA GLY A 238 -5.24 3.04 -2.16
C GLY A 238 -5.20 2.01 -3.29
N ALA A 239 -5.66 2.40 -4.48
CA ALA A 239 -5.57 1.56 -5.67
C ALA A 239 -4.12 1.20 -6.03
N VAL A 240 -3.18 2.16 -6.01
CA VAL A 240 -1.75 1.90 -6.21
C VAL A 240 -1.25 0.86 -5.20
N GLN A 241 -1.58 1.03 -3.92
CA GLN A 241 -1.12 0.13 -2.86
C GLN A 241 -1.64 -1.29 -3.08
N GLN A 242 -2.94 -1.47 -3.32
CA GLN A 242 -3.55 -2.79 -3.49
C GLN A 242 -3.05 -3.51 -4.74
N LEU A 243 -2.98 -2.80 -5.87
CA LEU A 243 -2.53 -3.38 -7.13
C LEU A 243 -1.04 -3.73 -7.11
N THR A 244 -0.21 -2.91 -6.45
CA THR A 244 1.22 -3.22 -6.29
C THR A 244 1.46 -4.38 -5.33
N GLU A 245 0.67 -4.51 -4.27
CA GLU A 245 0.75 -5.67 -3.36
C GLU A 245 0.44 -6.97 -4.11
N VAL A 246 -0.63 -6.98 -4.93
CA VAL A 246 -0.93 -8.12 -5.83
C VAL A 246 0.21 -8.39 -6.79
N ALA A 247 0.72 -7.35 -7.46
CA ALA A 247 1.79 -7.49 -8.45
C ALA A 247 3.07 -8.08 -7.83
N ILE A 248 3.40 -7.70 -6.59
CA ILE A 248 4.54 -8.26 -5.87
C ILE A 248 4.33 -9.75 -5.61
N LEU A 249 3.17 -10.13 -5.05
CA LEU A 249 2.89 -11.54 -4.75
C LEU A 249 2.90 -12.41 -6.02
N LEU A 250 2.30 -11.92 -7.11
CA LEU A 250 2.31 -12.62 -8.41
C LEU A 250 3.70 -12.63 -9.05
N GLY A 251 4.49 -11.57 -8.90
CA GLY A 251 5.85 -11.50 -9.42
C GLY A 251 6.78 -12.50 -8.72
N VAL A 252 6.63 -12.67 -7.40
CA VAL A 252 7.33 -13.75 -6.67
C VAL A 252 6.84 -15.10 -7.17
N LEU A 253 5.51 -15.32 -7.24
CA LEU A 253 4.93 -16.60 -7.66
C LEU A 253 5.35 -17.03 -9.07
N ALA A 254 5.45 -16.08 -10.00
CA ALA A 254 5.87 -16.36 -11.37
C ALA A 254 7.33 -16.82 -11.48
N TRP A 255 8.13 -16.65 -10.42
CA TRP A 255 9.54 -17.02 -10.40
C TRP A 255 9.83 -18.30 -9.63
N VAL A 256 9.12 -18.54 -8.52
CA VAL A 256 9.39 -19.65 -7.59
C VAL A 256 8.81 -20.99 -8.03
#